data_AF-A0A0A2BQP2-F1
#
_entry.id   AF-A0A0A2BQP2-F1
#
_cell.length_a   1.000
_cell.length_b   1.000
_cell.length_c   1.000
_cell.angle_alpha   90.00
_cell.angle_beta   90.00
_cell.angle_gamma   90.00
#
_symmetry.space_group_name_H-M   'P 1'
#
loop_
_entity.id
_entity.type
_entity.pdbx_description
1 polymer ?
#
loop_
_entity_poly.entity_id
_entity_poly.type
_entity_poly.pdbx_seq_one_letter_code
_entity_poly.pdbx_strand_id
1 'polypeptide(L)'
;MKFTYLSAALLLSFITPTSTFASCRNYPKRPGVDIVEVENGVKIFSTAMATVPIDDAELYIDALEEAKVEAKVGISSFMSENVSEACKRDRKKIKKLRVTNENKSVDLEKVKTVLCSVSTQTQALLKGTVNVGECYTPGKFVMVTVGIKPQTISNAKRLSNNLRGTADLTSDGSSSNSGGFTNIDGYSNTDRFNDF
;
A
#
# COMPACT_ATOMS: atom_id res chain seq x y z
N MET A 1 55.13 39.00 40.13
CA MET A 1 53.95 39.82 39.78
C MET A 1 53.54 39.48 38.35
N LYS A 2 52.25 39.15 38.13
CA LYS A 2 51.51 39.15 36.83
C LYS A 2 51.88 38.04 35.82
N PHE A 3 51.00 37.42 35.04
CA PHE A 3 49.54 37.20 35.03
C PHE A 3 49.34 35.99 34.07
N THR A 4 48.42 35.09 34.41
CA THR A 4 47.82 34.04 33.58
C THR A 4 47.38 34.54 32.19
N TYR A 5 47.34 33.68 31.15
CA TYR A 5 46.13 33.50 30.31
C TYR A 5 46.10 32.13 29.60
N LEU A 6 45.12 31.37 30.05
CA LEU A 6 44.53 30.17 29.46
C LEU A 6 43.75 30.59 28.19
N SER A 7 43.89 29.88 27.07
CA SER A 7 42.96 30.02 25.94
C SER A 7 42.52 28.63 25.50
N ALA A 8 41.48 28.15 26.18
CA ALA A 8 40.69 27.01 25.76
C ALA A 8 39.73 27.49 24.66
N ALA A 9 40.00 27.14 23.40
CA ALA A 9 39.06 27.32 22.31
C ALA A 9 37.98 26.25 22.40
N LEU A 10 36.85 26.62 23.01
CA LEU A 10 35.64 25.79 23.10
C LEU A 10 34.91 25.87 21.76
N LEU A 11 35.16 24.89 20.87
CA LEU A 11 34.36 24.70 19.65
C LEU A 11 32.96 24.22 20.07
N LEU A 12 32.01 25.15 20.19
CA LEU A 12 30.58 24.83 20.25
C LEU A 12 30.16 24.28 18.88
N SER A 13 30.13 22.96 18.75
CA SER A 13 29.39 22.29 17.68
C SER A 13 27.90 22.52 17.91
N PHE A 14 27.31 23.46 17.16
CA PHE A 14 25.86 23.56 17.01
C PHE A 14 25.36 22.29 16.30
N ILE A 15 24.98 21.28 17.08
CA ILE A 15 24.18 20.17 16.61
C ILE A 15 22.75 20.71 16.51
N THR A 16 22.37 21.25 15.36
CA THR A 16 20.96 21.50 15.09
C THR A 16 20.29 20.15 14.92
N PRO A 17 19.22 19.83 15.69
CA PRO A 17 18.43 18.66 15.39
C PRO A 17 17.78 18.88 14.03
N THR A 18 18.19 18.13 13.02
CA THR A 18 17.42 18.02 11.79
C THR A 18 16.11 17.35 12.16
N SER A 19 15.06 18.14 12.39
CA SER A 19 13.70 17.63 12.32
C SER A 19 13.54 17.09 10.90
N THR A 20 13.68 15.78 10.76
CA THR A 20 13.24 15.11 9.55
C THR A 20 11.75 15.33 9.47
N PHE A 21 11.31 16.37 8.77
CA PHE A 21 9.91 16.50 8.35
C PHE A 21 9.58 15.19 7.63
N ALA A 22 8.83 14.33 8.30
CA ALA A 22 8.44 13.06 7.76
C ALA A 22 7.59 13.36 6.52
N SER A 23 8.04 12.84 5.40
CA SER A 23 7.45 13.04 4.08
C SER A 23 7.45 11.69 3.39
N CYS A 24 6.65 11.56 2.34
CA CYS A 24 6.59 10.35 1.53
C CYS A 24 7.91 9.98 0.82
N ARG A 25 8.99 10.76 1.00
CA ARG A 25 10.29 10.56 0.35
C ARG A 25 10.90 9.18 0.61
N ASN A 26 10.72 8.64 1.82
CA ASN A 26 11.28 7.35 2.22
C ASN A 26 10.23 6.22 2.21
N TYR A 27 9.08 6.45 1.57
CA TYR A 27 8.02 5.45 1.53
C TYR A 27 8.47 4.23 0.69
N PRO A 28 8.31 2.99 1.17
CA PRO A 28 8.96 1.81 0.61
C PRO A 28 8.34 1.32 -0.70
N LYS A 29 7.15 1.82 -1.05
CA LYS A 29 6.41 1.44 -2.26
C LYS A 29 6.25 2.63 -3.19
N ARG A 30 6.01 2.34 -4.47
CA ARG A 30 5.66 3.34 -5.48
C ARG A 30 4.29 3.01 -6.04
N PRO A 31 3.60 3.98 -6.66
CA PRO A 31 2.30 3.74 -7.27
C PRO A 31 2.26 2.54 -8.21
N GLY A 32 1.15 1.81 -8.20
CA GLY A 32 0.92 0.60 -8.98
C GLY A 32 0.83 -0.67 -8.12
N VAL A 33 0.75 -1.81 -8.81
CA VAL A 33 0.57 -3.14 -8.20
C VAL A 33 1.91 -3.90 -8.17
N ASP A 34 2.30 -4.32 -6.98
CA ASP A 34 3.45 -5.19 -6.72
C ASP A 34 2.97 -6.57 -6.28
N ILE A 35 3.60 -7.63 -6.80
CA ILE A 35 3.34 -9.01 -6.39
C ILE A 35 4.59 -9.55 -5.71
N VAL A 36 4.42 -10.12 -4.52
CA VAL A 36 5.51 -10.76 -3.79
C VAL A 36 5.18 -12.23 -3.62
N GLU A 37 6.00 -13.09 -4.22
CA GLU A 37 5.91 -14.53 -4.01
C GLU A 37 6.49 -14.88 -2.63
N VAL A 38 5.72 -15.66 -1.86
CA VAL A 38 6.10 -16.18 -0.55
C VAL A 38 5.83 -17.69 -0.51
N GLU A 39 6.37 -18.37 0.51
CA GLU A 39 6.27 -19.84 0.63
C GLU A 39 4.82 -20.35 0.46
N ASN A 40 3.88 -19.69 1.15
CA ASN A 40 2.47 -20.06 1.23
C ASN A 40 1.55 -19.36 0.20
N GLY A 41 2.09 -18.74 -0.86
CA GLY A 41 1.29 -18.13 -1.93
C GLY A 41 1.86 -16.81 -2.42
N VAL A 42 1.00 -15.81 -2.60
CA VAL A 42 1.41 -14.48 -3.06
C VAL A 42 0.82 -13.39 -2.16
N LYS A 43 1.61 -12.36 -1.89
CA LYS A 43 1.13 -11.07 -1.37
C LYS A 43 0.88 -10.16 -2.56
N ILE A 44 -0.23 -9.44 -2.54
CA ILE A 44 -0.54 -8.40 -3.54
C ILE A 44 -0.52 -7.07 -2.81
N PHE A 45 0.29 -6.13 -3.28
CA PHE A 45 0.27 -4.75 -2.81
C PHE A 45 -0.21 -3.85 -3.93
N SER A 46 -0.99 -2.84 -3.59
CA SER A 46 -1.33 -1.76 -4.51
C SER A 46 -1.15 -0.44 -3.82
N THR A 47 -0.43 0.47 -4.46
CA THR A 47 -0.14 1.81 -3.94
C THR A 47 -0.76 2.84 -4.87
N ALA A 48 -1.43 3.82 -4.30
CA ALA A 48 -1.95 4.96 -5.05
C ALA A 48 -1.73 6.26 -4.26
N MET A 49 -1.95 7.38 -4.95
CA MET A 49 -1.71 8.73 -4.44
C MET A 49 -2.94 9.59 -4.71
N ALA A 50 -3.23 10.49 -3.80
CA ALA A 50 -4.23 11.54 -3.97
C ALA A 50 -3.65 12.88 -3.53
N THR A 51 -4.04 13.96 -4.20
CA THR A 51 -3.50 15.29 -3.95
C THR A 51 -4.20 15.95 -2.77
N VAL A 52 -3.42 16.68 -1.96
CA VAL A 52 -3.94 17.51 -0.86
C VAL A 52 -3.59 18.96 -1.22
N PRO A 53 -4.53 19.73 -1.82
CA PRO A 53 -4.20 21.02 -2.41
C PRO A 53 -3.89 22.09 -1.36
N ILE A 54 -4.44 21.95 -0.15
CA ILE A 54 -4.20 22.81 1.01
C ILE A 54 -4.06 21.88 2.22
N ASP A 55 -3.16 22.22 3.16
CA ASP A 55 -2.93 21.47 4.39
C ASP A 55 -4.09 21.66 5.38
N ASP A 56 -5.21 21.05 5.04
CA ASP A 56 -6.45 21.06 5.79
C ASP A 56 -6.84 19.63 6.19
N ALA A 57 -7.39 19.49 7.40
CA ALA A 57 -7.72 18.19 7.95
C ALA A 57 -8.79 17.44 7.15
N GLU A 58 -9.82 18.13 6.65
CA GLU A 58 -10.89 17.50 5.87
C GLU A 58 -10.34 17.05 4.52
N LEU A 59 -9.61 17.93 3.83
CA LEU A 59 -8.97 17.61 2.55
C LEU A 59 -7.95 16.48 2.65
N TYR A 60 -7.22 16.40 3.77
CA TYR A 60 -6.30 15.31 4.04
C TYR A 60 -7.04 13.97 4.25
N ILE A 61 -8.13 13.96 5.01
CA ILE A 61 -8.94 12.74 5.25
C ILE A 61 -9.56 12.26 3.93
N ASP A 62 -10.12 13.18 3.15
CA ASP A 62 -10.70 12.87 1.84
C ASP A 62 -9.65 12.30 0.89
N ALA A 63 -8.45 12.90 0.84
CA ALA A 63 -7.37 12.39 0.03
C ALA A 63 -6.88 11.01 0.50
N LEU A 64 -6.85 10.72 1.81
CA LEU A 64 -6.52 9.39 2.31
C LEU A 64 -7.55 8.35 1.85
N GLU A 65 -8.83 8.67 1.95
CA GLU A 65 -9.89 7.78 1.48
C GLU A 65 -9.80 7.57 -0.04
N GLU A 66 -9.61 8.64 -0.80
CA GLU A 66 -9.43 8.61 -2.26
C GLU A 66 -8.23 7.72 -2.65
N ALA A 67 -7.05 7.97 -2.07
CA ALA A 67 -5.86 7.17 -2.35
C ALA A 67 -6.06 5.69 -1.99
N LYS A 68 -6.80 5.39 -0.92
CA LYS A 68 -7.13 4.02 -0.53
C LYS A 68 -8.10 3.36 -1.52
N VAL A 69 -9.10 4.09 -2.01
CA VAL A 69 -10.05 3.62 -3.04
C VAL A 69 -9.31 3.36 -4.34
N GLU A 70 -8.49 4.30 -4.79
CA GLU A 70 -7.66 4.16 -6.00
C GLU A 70 -6.69 2.98 -5.91
N ALA A 71 -6.10 2.74 -4.73
CA ALA A 71 -5.26 1.56 -4.53
C ALA A 71 -6.06 0.26 -4.68
N LYS A 72 -7.32 0.21 -4.20
CA LYS A 72 -8.22 -0.94 -4.42
C LYS A 72 -8.64 -1.08 -5.89
N VAL A 73 -8.93 0.03 -6.56
CA VAL A 73 -9.21 0.04 -8.02
C VAL A 73 -8.02 -0.53 -8.79
N GLY A 74 -6.79 -0.16 -8.42
CA GLY A 74 -5.58 -0.72 -9.00
C GLY A 74 -5.51 -2.25 -8.93
N ILE A 75 -5.93 -2.86 -7.80
CA ILE A 75 -6.04 -4.32 -7.69
C ILE A 75 -7.13 -4.85 -8.63
N SER A 76 -8.28 -4.19 -8.66
CA SER A 76 -9.42 -4.61 -9.49
C SER A 76 -9.08 -4.62 -10.99
N SER A 77 -8.50 -3.52 -11.48
CA SER A 77 -8.05 -3.39 -12.86
C SER A 77 -6.95 -4.39 -13.18
N PHE A 78 -5.99 -4.58 -12.27
CA PHE A 78 -4.94 -5.57 -12.43
C PHE A 78 -5.49 -7.00 -12.62
N MET A 79 -6.47 -7.40 -11.82
CA MET A 79 -7.10 -8.73 -11.95
C MET A 79 -7.88 -8.86 -13.27
N SER A 80 -8.65 -7.82 -13.60
CA SER A 80 -9.58 -7.84 -14.74
C SER A 80 -8.89 -7.73 -16.09
N GLU A 81 -7.79 -6.98 -16.15
CA GLU A 81 -7.03 -6.73 -17.38
C GLU A 81 -5.80 -7.62 -17.46
N ASN A 82 -4.85 -7.49 -16.53
CA ASN A 82 -3.56 -8.16 -16.65
C ASN A 82 -3.65 -9.67 -16.36
N VAL A 83 -4.30 -10.06 -15.26
CA VAL A 83 -4.40 -11.47 -14.88
C VAL A 83 -5.33 -12.20 -15.84
N SER A 84 -6.54 -11.69 -16.08
CA SER A 84 -7.50 -12.28 -17.04
C SER A 84 -6.88 -12.53 -18.41
N GLU A 85 -6.11 -11.57 -18.94
CA GLU A 85 -5.39 -11.75 -20.20
C GLU A 85 -4.28 -12.80 -20.17
N ALA A 86 -3.55 -12.90 -19.06
CA ALA A 86 -2.49 -13.88 -18.88
C ALA A 86 -3.06 -15.31 -18.73
N CYS A 87 -4.24 -15.45 -18.12
CA CYS A 87 -4.92 -16.74 -17.96
C CYS A 87 -5.53 -17.25 -19.27
N LYS A 88 -5.92 -16.36 -20.19
CA LYS A 88 -6.48 -16.74 -21.50
C LYS A 88 -5.44 -17.16 -22.55
N ARG A 89 -4.16 -16.84 -22.35
CA ARG A 89 -3.10 -17.11 -23.33
C ARG A 89 -1.99 -17.93 -22.69
N ASP A 90 -1.86 -19.20 -23.09
CA ASP A 90 -0.89 -20.15 -22.51
C ASP A 90 0.57 -19.67 -22.49
N ARG A 91 0.95 -18.73 -23.37
CA ARG A 91 2.36 -18.30 -23.53
C ARG A 91 2.67 -16.86 -23.14
N LYS A 92 1.71 -16.05 -22.66
CA LYS A 92 2.04 -14.72 -22.14
C LYS A 92 2.37 -14.83 -20.66
N LYS A 93 3.67 -14.79 -20.34
CA LYS A 93 4.16 -14.47 -18.98
C LYS A 93 3.47 -13.19 -18.51
N ILE A 94 3.27 -13.02 -17.21
CA ILE A 94 2.80 -11.76 -16.68
C ILE A 94 3.94 -10.72 -16.81
N LYS A 95 4.09 -10.14 -18.00
CA LYS A 95 5.28 -9.37 -18.44
C LYS A 95 5.34 -7.93 -17.92
N LYS A 96 4.27 -7.43 -17.30
CA LYS A 96 4.17 -6.04 -16.79
C LYS A 96 4.17 -5.96 -15.26
N LEU A 97 4.48 -7.04 -14.58
CA LEU A 97 4.46 -7.07 -13.12
C LEU A 97 5.83 -6.75 -12.53
N ARG A 98 5.79 -5.96 -11.46
CA ARG A 98 6.85 -5.94 -10.45
C ARG A 98 6.65 -7.16 -9.56
N VAL A 99 7.03 -8.33 -10.07
CA VAL A 99 7.08 -9.56 -9.26
C VAL A 99 8.42 -9.64 -8.58
N THR A 100 8.39 -9.79 -7.27
CA THR A 100 9.56 -10.04 -6.43
C THR A 100 9.34 -11.31 -5.62
N ASN A 101 10.41 -11.88 -5.10
CA ASN A 101 10.37 -13.03 -4.19
C ASN A 101 11.24 -12.66 -2.99
N GLU A 102 10.79 -12.99 -1.78
CA GLU A 102 11.49 -12.62 -0.54
C GLU A 102 12.82 -13.37 -0.37
N ASN A 103 13.01 -14.52 -1.02
CA ASN A 103 14.08 -15.47 -0.69
C ASN A 103 14.87 -16.06 -1.88
N LYS A 104 14.55 -15.80 -3.17
CA LYS A 104 15.21 -16.41 -4.36
C LYS A 104 14.71 -15.86 -5.72
N SER A 105 15.03 -16.56 -6.82
CA SER A 105 14.38 -16.38 -8.13
C SER A 105 12.87 -16.64 -8.07
N VAL A 106 12.09 -15.79 -8.75
CA VAL A 106 10.62 -15.86 -8.80
C VAL A 106 10.13 -17.03 -9.66
N ASP A 107 9.18 -17.83 -9.15
CA ASP A 107 8.42 -18.79 -9.94
C ASP A 107 7.17 -18.12 -10.54
N LEU A 108 7.33 -17.60 -11.75
CA LEU A 108 6.27 -16.89 -12.46
C LEU A 108 5.09 -17.78 -12.85
N GLU A 109 5.30 -19.09 -13.03
CA GLU A 109 4.20 -20.02 -13.33
C GLU A 109 3.36 -20.27 -12.08
N LYS A 110 4.00 -20.50 -10.93
CA LYS A 110 3.29 -20.62 -9.65
C LYS A 110 2.49 -19.35 -9.33
N VAL A 111 3.10 -18.17 -9.50
CA VAL A 111 2.42 -16.87 -9.32
C VAL A 111 1.21 -16.76 -10.25
N LYS A 112 1.39 -17.09 -11.54
CA LYS A 112 0.29 -17.08 -12.53
C LYS A 112 -0.82 -18.03 -12.13
N THR A 113 -0.52 -19.28 -11.75
CA THR A 113 -1.52 -20.26 -11.33
C THR A 113 -2.34 -19.77 -10.14
N VAL A 114 -1.68 -19.19 -9.12
CA VAL A 114 -2.38 -18.65 -7.95
C VAL A 114 -3.30 -17.50 -8.35
N LEU A 115 -2.81 -16.52 -9.11
CA LEU A 115 -3.59 -15.37 -9.56
C LEU A 115 -4.77 -15.78 -10.46
N CYS A 116 -4.55 -16.70 -11.40
CA CYS A 116 -5.61 -17.22 -12.27
C CYS A 116 -6.69 -17.98 -11.49
N SER A 117 -6.33 -18.63 -10.38
CA SER A 117 -7.32 -19.35 -9.55
C SER A 117 -8.28 -18.42 -8.80
N VAL A 118 -7.98 -17.12 -8.73
CA VAL A 118 -8.78 -16.11 -8.03
C VAL A 118 -9.18 -14.92 -8.92
N SER A 119 -8.94 -14.99 -10.23
CA SER A 119 -9.12 -13.84 -11.13
C SER A 119 -10.59 -13.42 -11.31
N THR A 120 -11.55 -14.30 -11.01
CA THR A 120 -12.99 -14.00 -11.07
C THR A 120 -13.58 -13.63 -9.71
N GLN A 121 -12.75 -13.58 -8.67
CA GLN A 121 -13.12 -13.37 -7.27
C GLN A 121 -12.63 -12.00 -6.75
N THR A 122 -12.42 -11.05 -7.66
CA THR A 122 -11.91 -9.71 -7.35
C THR A 122 -12.67 -9.07 -6.19
N GLN A 123 -14.00 -9.20 -6.12
CA GLN A 123 -14.77 -8.64 -5.01
C GLN A 123 -14.41 -9.24 -3.65
N ALA A 124 -14.20 -10.56 -3.57
CA ALA A 124 -13.79 -11.24 -2.34
C ALA A 124 -12.36 -10.84 -1.94
N LEU A 125 -11.47 -10.69 -2.93
CA LEU A 125 -10.11 -10.19 -2.73
C LEU A 125 -10.12 -8.76 -2.18
N LEU A 126 -10.94 -7.87 -2.76
CA LEU A 126 -11.08 -6.48 -2.32
C LEU A 126 -11.65 -6.37 -0.89
N LYS A 127 -12.60 -7.24 -0.51
CA LYS A 127 -13.13 -7.29 0.87
C LYS A 127 -12.06 -7.64 1.90
N GLY A 128 -11.07 -8.45 1.53
CA GLY A 128 -9.97 -8.83 2.43
C GLY A 128 -8.71 -7.96 2.29
N THR A 129 -8.80 -6.81 1.62
CA THR A 129 -7.71 -5.83 1.58
C THR A 129 -7.56 -5.13 2.93
N VAL A 130 -6.31 -4.88 3.33
CA VAL A 130 -5.99 -4.10 4.53
C VAL A 130 -5.07 -2.95 4.17
N ASN A 131 -5.15 -1.85 4.92
CA ASN A 131 -4.17 -0.77 4.83
C ASN A 131 -2.83 -1.27 5.42
N VAL A 132 -1.76 -1.21 4.63
CA VAL A 132 -0.40 -1.66 5.00
C VAL A 132 0.48 -0.49 5.38
N GLY A 133 0.26 0.67 4.77
CA GLY A 133 1.02 1.86 5.08
C GLY A 133 0.44 3.06 4.37
N GLU A 134 0.79 4.21 4.91
CA GLU A 134 0.41 5.49 4.36
C GLU A 134 1.44 6.55 4.74
N CYS A 135 1.57 7.57 3.90
CA CYS A 135 2.38 8.72 4.20
C CYS A 135 1.70 9.98 3.68
N TYR A 136 2.06 11.11 4.28
CA TYR A 136 1.58 12.41 3.92
C TYR A 136 2.75 13.36 3.70
N THR A 137 2.69 14.10 2.59
CA THR A 137 3.54 15.27 2.37
C THR A 137 2.66 16.51 2.41
N PRO A 138 2.79 17.36 3.45
CA PRO A 138 1.92 18.51 3.67
C PRO A 138 1.73 19.41 2.45
N GLY A 139 0.47 19.72 2.16
CA GLY A 139 0.08 20.57 1.02
C GLY A 139 0.48 20.03 -0.35
N LYS A 140 0.70 18.71 -0.48
CA LYS A 140 1.03 18.07 -1.76
C LYS A 140 0.18 16.85 -2.03
N PHE A 141 0.38 15.78 -1.27
CA PHE A 141 -0.28 14.50 -1.51
C PHE A 141 -0.15 13.55 -0.33
N VAL A 142 -1.06 12.58 -0.30
CA VAL A 142 -0.93 11.35 0.47
C VAL A 142 -0.59 10.19 -0.47
N MET A 143 0.03 9.15 0.09
CA MET A 143 0.22 7.88 -0.59
C MET A 143 -0.22 6.76 0.33
N VAL A 144 -1.04 5.84 -0.18
CA VAL A 144 -1.58 4.72 0.59
C VAL A 144 -1.24 3.43 -0.12
N THR A 145 -0.78 2.43 0.64
CA THR A 145 -0.63 1.05 0.16
C THR A 145 -1.65 0.16 0.85
N VAL A 146 -2.48 -0.52 0.04
CA VAL A 146 -3.29 -1.64 0.51
C VAL A 146 -2.64 -2.96 0.13
N GLY A 147 -2.89 -3.98 0.95
CA GLY A 147 -2.32 -5.31 0.77
C GLY A 147 -3.37 -6.41 0.87
N ILE A 148 -3.13 -7.51 0.15
CA ILE A 148 -3.84 -8.78 0.27
C ILE A 148 -2.85 -9.86 0.68
N LYS A 149 -3.16 -10.54 1.80
CA LYS A 149 -2.36 -11.66 2.31
C LYS A 149 -2.69 -12.95 1.56
N PRO A 150 -1.76 -13.94 1.51
CA PRO A 150 -2.02 -15.25 0.91
C PRO A 150 -3.26 -15.95 1.49
N GLN A 151 -3.51 -15.77 2.80
CA GLN A 151 -4.69 -16.34 3.48
C GLN A 151 -6.00 -15.79 2.91
N THR A 152 -6.06 -14.50 2.56
CA THR A 152 -7.21 -13.88 1.91
C THR A 152 -7.46 -14.50 0.53
N ILE A 153 -6.40 -14.75 -0.24
CA ILE A 153 -6.49 -15.41 -1.56
C ILE A 153 -7.03 -16.83 -1.41
N SER A 154 -6.51 -17.59 -0.44
CA SER A 154 -7.01 -18.93 -0.12
C SER A 154 -8.50 -18.92 0.26
N ASN A 155 -8.92 -17.95 1.08
CA ASN A 155 -10.32 -17.81 1.48
C ASN A 155 -11.23 -17.43 0.30
N ALA A 156 -10.79 -16.52 -0.58
CA ALA A 156 -11.52 -16.16 -1.79
C ALA A 156 -11.69 -17.36 -2.75
N LYS A 157 -10.65 -18.20 -2.88
CA LYS A 157 -10.72 -19.45 -3.64
C LYS A 157 -11.75 -20.43 -3.06
N ARG A 158 -11.76 -20.62 -1.73
CA ARG A 158 -12.74 -21.47 -1.05
C ARG A 158 -14.17 -20.94 -1.22
N LEU A 159 -14.35 -19.63 -1.08
CA LEU A 159 -15.63 -18.98 -1.32
C LEU A 159 -16.12 -19.22 -2.75
N SER A 160 -15.25 -19.11 -3.76
CA SER A 160 -15.64 -19.43 -5.14
C SER A 160 -16.13 -20.85 -5.33
N ASN A 161 -15.51 -21.82 -4.65
CA ASN A 161 -15.92 -23.21 -4.75
C ASN A 161 -17.29 -23.41 -4.09
N ASN A 162 -17.60 -22.65 -3.04
CA ASN A 162 -18.87 -22.71 -2.31
C ASN A 162 -19.99 -21.91 -2.98
N LEU A 163 -19.69 -20.77 -3.60
CA LEU A 163 -20.67 -19.92 -4.33
C LEU A 163 -21.18 -20.56 -5.63
N ARG A 164 -20.47 -21.57 -6.17
CA ARG A 164 -21.03 -22.46 -7.19
C ARG A 164 -22.26 -23.24 -6.70
N GLY A 165 -22.60 -23.17 -5.40
CA GLY A 165 -23.77 -23.79 -4.79
C GLY A 165 -24.79 -22.86 -4.14
N THR A 166 -24.57 -21.55 -4.01
CA THR A 166 -25.58 -20.64 -3.38
C THR A 166 -25.24 -19.17 -3.62
N ALA A 167 -26.21 -18.37 -4.06
CA ALA A 167 -26.13 -16.92 -4.14
C ALA A 167 -27.29 -16.33 -3.34
N ASP A 168 -27.01 -15.57 -2.28
CA ASP A 168 -27.54 -14.21 -2.12
C ASP A 168 -26.93 -13.49 -0.90
N LEU A 169 -27.03 -12.15 -0.94
CA LEU A 169 -27.18 -11.17 0.14
C LEU A 169 -26.21 -9.96 0.05
N THR A 170 -26.86 -8.83 -0.23
CA THR A 170 -26.46 -7.43 -0.12
C THR A 170 -26.50 -6.94 1.33
N SER A 171 -25.80 -5.83 1.63
CA SER A 171 -26.31 -4.69 2.44
C SER A 171 -25.27 -3.56 2.60
N ASP A 172 -25.79 -2.33 2.62
CA ASP A 172 -25.17 -1.00 2.67
C ASP A 172 -24.78 -0.49 4.07
N GLY A 173 -24.01 0.61 4.11
CA GLY A 173 -24.12 1.65 5.15
C GLY A 173 -22.83 2.40 5.49
N SER A 174 -22.72 3.68 5.09
CA SER A 174 -21.72 4.64 5.61
C SER A 174 -22.43 5.85 6.23
N SER A 175 -21.88 6.34 7.34
CA SER A 175 -22.27 7.57 8.05
C SER A 175 -21.03 8.44 8.22
N SER A 176 -21.14 9.74 7.90
CA SER A 176 -20.09 10.75 8.02
C SER A 176 -20.42 11.75 9.14
N ASN A 177 -19.38 12.28 9.79
CA ASN A 177 -19.47 13.37 10.77
C ASN A 177 -18.30 14.34 10.56
N SER A 178 -18.57 15.64 10.56
CA SER A 178 -17.62 16.73 10.28
C SER A 178 -16.95 17.27 11.55
N GLY A 179 -15.69 17.70 11.44
CA GLY A 179 -14.88 18.26 12.52
C GLY A 179 -13.83 19.23 11.99
N GLY A 180 -13.69 20.37 12.67
CA GLY A 180 -13.07 21.60 12.12
C GLY A 180 -11.55 21.65 11.95
N PHE A 181 -11.14 22.75 11.33
CA PHE A 181 -9.81 23.10 10.84
C PHE A 181 -8.67 22.91 11.86
N THR A 182 -7.81 21.93 11.60
CA THR A 182 -6.50 21.78 12.26
C THR A 182 -5.46 21.49 11.18
N ASN A 183 -4.29 22.13 11.25
CA ASN A 183 -3.16 21.80 10.37
C ASN A 183 -2.62 20.41 10.73
N ILE A 184 -2.23 19.61 9.73
CA ILE A 184 -1.74 18.25 9.93
C ILE A 184 -0.26 18.16 9.54
N ASP A 185 0.58 17.72 10.48
CA ASP A 185 2.00 17.51 10.19
C ASP A 185 2.23 16.31 9.24
N GLY A 186 3.30 16.39 8.45
CA GLY A 186 3.71 15.31 7.56
C GLY A 186 4.18 14.07 8.33
N TYR A 187 3.88 12.89 7.80
CA TYR A 187 4.26 11.62 8.43
C TYR A 187 4.46 10.50 7.39
N SER A 188 5.02 9.38 7.84
CA SER A 188 5.10 8.14 7.07
C SER A 188 4.96 6.96 8.02
N ASN A 189 3.83 6.25 7.93
CA ASN A 189 3.57 5.03 8.66
C ASN A 189 3.81 3.81 7.75
N THR A 190 4.85 3.05 8.09
CA THR A 190 5.26 1.86 7.32
C THR A 190 5.40 0.62 8.19
N ASP A 191 4.93 0.67 9.43
CA ASP A 191 5.21 -0.35 10.45
C ASP A 191 4.69 -1.73 10.04
N ARG A 192 3.53 -1.74 9.37
CA ARG A 192 2.89 -3.00 8.98
C ARG A 192 3.54 -3.65 7.77
N PHE A 193 4.47 -3.00 7.05
CA PHE A 193 5.13 -3.63 5.90
C PHE A 193 5.98 -4.84 6.30
N ASN A 194 6.60 -4.80 7.48
CA ASN A 194 7.47 -5.89 7.95
C ASN A 194 6.67 -7.12 8.40
N ASP A 195 5.46 -6.90 8.93
CA ASP A 195 4.60 -7.95 9.50
C ASP A 195 3.46 -8.39 8.55
N PHE A 196 3.46 -7.87 7.32
CA PHE A 196 2.44 -8.15 6.31
C PHE A 196 2.79 -9.36 5.46
#